data_AF-A0AAW9Q9D6-F1
#
_entry.id   AF-A0AAW9Q9D6-F1
#
_cell.length_a   1.000
_cell.length_b   1.000
_cell.length_c   1.000
_cell.angle_alpha   90.00
_cell.angle_beta   90.00
_cell.angle_gamma   90.00
#
_symmetry.space_group_name_H-M   'P 1'
#
loop_
_entity.id
_entity.type
_entity.pdbx_description
1 polymer ?
#
loop_
_entity_poly.entity_id
_entity_poly.type
_entity_poly.pdbx_seq_one_letter_code
_entity_poly.pdbx_strand_id
1 'polypeptide(L)' 'MVKGKVKGKAEERNQIALKMLQSNISIDAIAQFTGLTLKQIEKLQKAAVRIPKGIASKKSP' A
#
# COMPACT_ATOMS: atom_id res chain seq x y z
N MET A 1 14.00 -15.13 22.19
CA MET A 1 12.80 -15.29 21.32
C MET A 1 12.28 -13.91 20.90
N VAL A 2 12.68 -13.37 19.74
CA VAL A 2 12.24 -12.01 19.32
C VAL A 2 11.89 -11.92 17.83
N LYS A 3 12.40 -12.85 17.00
CA LYS A 3 12.23 -12.83 15.54
C LYS A 3 10.77 -12.93 15.09
N GLY A 4 9.91 -13.64 15.82
CA GLY A 4 8.49 -13.81 15.45
C GLY A 4 7.65 -12.53 15.55
N LYS A 5 7.85 -11.73 16.61
CA LYS A 5 7.07 -10.50 16.85
C LYS A 5 7.37 -9.40 15.83
N VAL A 6 8.62 -9.28 15.40
CA VAL A 6 9.03 -8.30 14.40
C VAL A 6 8.48 -8.66 13.02
N LYS A 7 8.49 -9.95 12.68
CA LYS A 7 7.95 -10.46 11.41
C LYS A 7 6.44 -10.19 11.31
N GLY A 8 5.67 -10.52 12.36
CA GLY A 8 4.23 -10.29 12.37
C GLY A 8 3.83 -8.82 12.23
N LYS A 9 4.56 -7.91 12.88
CA LYS A 9 4.31 -6.46 12.74
C LYS A 9 4.58 -5.94 11.32
N ALA A 10 5.60 -6.47 10.64
CA ALA A 10 5.90 -6.09 9.27
C ALA A 10 4.85 -6.63 8.29
N GLU A 11 4.39 -7.87 8.50
CA GLU A 11 3.34 -8.50 7.70
C GLU A 11 2.01 -7.75 7.83
N GLU A 12 1.63 -7.35 9.04
CA GLU A 12 0.41 -6.59 9.31
C GLU A 12 0.41 -5.21 8.62
N ARG A 13 1.51 -4.47 8.71
CA ARG A 13 1.65 -3.17 8.01
C ARG A 13 1.52 -3.30 6.49
N ASN A 14 2.11 -4.35 5.92
CA ASN A 14 2.00 -4.62 4.49
C ASN A 14 0.55 -4.93 4.08
N GLN A 15 -0.19 -5.70 4.88
CA GLN A 15 -1.60 -6.00 4.61
C GLN A 15 -2.49 -4.77 4.73
N ILE A 16 -2.25 -3.90 5.73
CA ILE A 16 -2.97 -2.64 5.89
C ILE A 16 -2.71 -1.72 4.69
N ALA A 17 -1.45 -1.55 4.30
CA ALA A 17 -1.08 -0.74 3.13
C ALA A 17 -1.74 -1.26 1.83
N LEU A 18 -1.81 -2.59 1.66
CA LEU A 18 -2.50 -3.24 0.55
C LEU A 18 -3.99 -2.90 0.49
N LYS A 19 -4.71 -3.01 1.62
CA LYS A 19 -6.14 -2.67 1.71
C LYS A 19 -6.38 -1.18 1.46
N MET A 20 -5.49 -0.32 1.96
CA MET A 20 -5.55 1.12 1.72
C MET A 20 -5.32 1.47 0.24
N LEU A 21 -4.35 0.83 -0.42
CA LEU A 21 -4.11 0.97 -1.87
C LEU A 21 -5.34 0.56 -2.69
N GLN A 22 -6.01 -0.53 -2.32
CA GLN A 22 -7.25 -0.99 -2.95
C GLN A 22 -8.42 -0.01 -2.74
N SER A 23 -8.40 0.73 -1.63
CA SER A 23 -9.38 1.78 -1.31
C SER A 23 -9.07 3.11 -2.01
N ASN A 24 -8.14 3.14 -2.98
CA ASN A 24 -7.67 4.35 -3.67
C ASN A 24 -7.09 5.42 -2.74
N ILE A 25 -6.56 5.03 -1.58
CA ILE A 25 -5.88 5.96 -0.67
C ILE A 25 -4.51 6.34 -1.27
N SER A 26 -4.15 7.61 -1.12
CA SER A 26 -2.88 8.17 -1.59
C SER A 26 -1.68 7.49 -0.94
N ILE A 27 -0.64 7.21 -1.73
CA ILE A 27 0.59 6.55 -1.24
C ILE A 27 1.24 7.32 -0.08
N ASP A 28 1.18 8.66 -0.11
CA ASP A 28 1.68 9.52 0.96
C ASP A 28 0.96 9.29 2.30
N ALA A 29 -0.39 9.28 2.27
CA ALA A 29 -1.19 8.98 3.45
C ALA A 29 -0.89 7.57 3.99
N ILE A 30 -0.74 6.58 3.10
CA ILE A 30 -0.39 5.21 3.50
C ILE A 30 0.98 5.18 4.19
N ALA A 31 1.96 5.95 3.70
CA ALA A 31 3.28 6.06 4.32
C ALA A 31 3.20 6.64 5.73
N GLN A 32 2.38 7.68 5.92
CA GLN A 32 2.15 8.30 7.23
C GLN A 32 1.49 7.33 8.22
N PHE A 33 0.48 6.57 7.81
CA PHE A 33 -0.26 5.66 8.70
C PHE A 33 0.47 4.35 9.01
N THR A 34 1.20 3.81 8.03
CA THR A 34 1.84 2.48 8.18
C THR A 34 3.32 2.57 8.58
N GLY A 35 3.92 3.75 8.47
CA GLY A 35 5.35 3.96 8.65
C GLY A 35 6.20 3.26 7.60
N LEU A 36 5.59 2.84 6.48
CA LEU A 36 6.30 2.27 5.34
C LEU A 36 6.85 3.38 4.45
N THR A 37 8.01 3.13 3.86
CA THR A 37 8.57 4.05 2.87
C THR A 37 7.79 4.00 1.56
N LEU A 38 7.80 5.10 0.80
CA LEU A 38 7.19 5.18 -0.52
C LEU A 38 7.65 4.02 -1.43
N LYS A 39 8.95 3.70 -1.41
CA LYS A 39 9.51 2.56 -2.17
C LYS A 39 8.92 1.21 -1.77
N GLN A 40 8.63 0.99 -0.48
CA GLN A 40 7.99 -0.24 -0.02
C GLN A 40 6.53 -0.30 -0.48
N ILE A 41 5.81 0.82 -0.39
CA ILE A 41 4.41 0.91 -0.82
C ILE A 41 4.30 0.75 -2.34
N GLU A 42 5.22 1.32 -3.13
CA GLU A 42 5.29 1.12 -4.57
C GLU A 42 5.57 -0.35 -4.93
N LYS A 43 6.45 -1.04 -4.19
CA LYS A 43 6.67 -2.48 -4.38
C LYS A 43 5.42 -3.29 -4.05
N LEU A 44 4.73 -2.96 -2.95
CA LEU A 44 3.46 -3.57 -2.59
C LEU A 44 2.38 -3.30 -3.65
N GLN A 45 2.32 -2.09 -4.18
CA GLN A 45 1.42 -1.73 -5.27
C GLN A 45 1.71 -2.55 -6.52
N LYS A 46 2.97 -2.64 -6.96
CA LYS A 46 3.36 -3.44 -8.13
C LYS A 46 3.06 -4.93 -7.93
N ALA A 47 3.24 -5.45 -6.72
CA ALA A 47 2.89 -6.83 -6.38
C ALA A 47 1.37 -7.06 -6.31
N ALA A 48 0.60 -6.04 -5.90
CA ALA A 48 -0.86 -6.06 -5.81
C ALA A 48 -1.54 -5.85 -7.18
N VAL A 49 -0.89 -5.12 -8.08
CA VAL A 49 -1.42 -4.74 -9.39
C VAL A 49 -1.28 -5.91 -10.36
N ARG A 50 -2.27 -6.80 -10.26
CA ARG A 50 -2.89 -7.49 -11.40
C ARG A 50 -4.25 -6.86 -11.74
N ILE A 51 -4.44 -5.55 -11.50
CA ILE A 51 -5.70 -4.85 -11.77
C ILE A 51 -5.42 -3.51 -12.47
N PRO A 52 -6.10 -3.23 -13.61
CA PRO A 52 -5.74 -2.21 -14.58
C PRO A 52 -6.02 -0.80 -14.06
N LYS A 53 -5.08 0.12 -14.27
CA LYS A 53 -5.24 1.53 -13.90
C LYS A 53 -6.06 2.26 -14.96
N GLY A 54 -7.35 1.94 -15.02
CA GLY A 54 -8.37 2.71 -15.72
C GLY A 54 -8.92 3.81 -14.82
N ILE A 55 -8.11 4.84 -14.51
CA ILE A 55 -8.60 6.15 -14.08
C ILE A 55 -7.68 7.20 -14.71
N ALA A 56 -7.68 7.24 -16.05
CA ALA A 56 -7.37 8.48 -16.74
C ALA A 56 -8.62 9.37 -16.60
N SER A 57 -8.46 10.42 -15.80
CA SER A 57 -9.12 11.72 -15.94
C SER A 57 -10.53 11.71 -16.54
N LYS A 58 -11.56 11.77 -15.69
CA LYS A 58 -12.84 12.38 -16.10
C LYS A 58 -12.55 13.84 -16.44
N LYS A 59 -12.32 14.12 -17.73
CA LYS A 59 -12.50 15.45 -18.29
C LYS A 59 -14.01 15.70 -18.25
N SER A 60 -14.43 16.58 -17.36
CA SER A 60 -15.79 17.08 -17.18
C SER A 60 -16.32 17.73 -18.49
N PRO A 61 -17.67 17.75 -18.69
CA PRO A 61 -18.32 18.16 -19.94
C PRO A 61 -18.05 19.62 -20.32
#